data_AF-A0A9W4U811-F1
#
_entry.id   AF-A0A9W4U811-F1
#
_cell.length_a   1.000
_cell.length_b   1.000
_cell.length_c   1.000
_cell.angle_alpha   90.00
_cell.angle_beta   90.00
_cell.angle_gamma   90.00
#
_symmetry.space_group_name_H-M   'P 1'
#
loop_
_entity.id
_entity.type
_entity.pdbx_description
1 polymer ?
#
loop_
_entity_poly.entity_id
_entity_poly.type
_entity_poly.pdbx_seq_one_letter_code
_entity_poly.pdbx_strand_id
1 'polypeptide(L)'
;MWLLRMLEYCLGRLLYRRRGYDADLLIKSAPFAKTRNPTIPLTSPDCGASGAKLSDEYSAFGAGRIPTLKWPAASPNTKEYLFLAEDPDAPLGHSNVHGIYTSIPRTATSISPADLEVVKVEEDGTKVVKSGWRVGKNRRNAVYIPARPPRGHGPHRYYFVLVALREKLGHGELSKVPTKEEIVGAIDGKVEEWGVWAATYESKL
;
A
#
# COMPACT_ATOMS: atom_id res chain seq x y z
N MET A 1 -27.76 -16.27 -3.75
CA MET A 1 -26.31 -16.01 -3.56
C MET A 1 -25.44 -16.56 -4.70
N TRP A 2 -25.68 -17.77 -5.22
CA TRP A 2 -24.90 -18.35 -6.32
C TRP A 2 -24.90 -17.51 -7.61
N LEU A 3 -26.09 -17.06 -8.05
CA LEU A 3 -26.23 -16.25 -9.26
C LEU A 3 -25.39 -14.96 -9.22
N LEU A 4 -25.35 -14.27 -8.07
CA LEU A 4 -24.54 -13.06 -7.89
C LEU A 4 -23.04 -13.33 -8.00
N ARG A 5 -22.55 -14.44 -7.43
CA ARG A 5 -21.14 -14.86 -7.56
C ARG A 5 -20.79 -15.22 -8.99
N MET A 6 -21.72 -15.85 -9.71
CA MET A 6 -21.54 -16.17 -11.14
C MET A 6 -21.50 -14.90 -12.00
N LEU A 7 -22.38 -13.94 -11.72
CA LEU A 7 -22.36 -12.63 -12.38
C LEU A 7 -21.04 -11.89 -12.12
N GLU A 8 -20.58 -11.85 -10.86
CA GLU A 8 -19.26 -11.29 -10.51
C GLU A 8 -18.14 -12.02 -11.24
N TYR A 9 -18.18 -13.36 -11.31
CA TYR A 9 -17.19 -14.16 -12.03
C TYR A 9 -17.14 -13.84 -13.52
N CYS A 10 -18.29 -13.81 -14.19
CA CYS A 10 -18.39 -13.47 -15.60
C CYS A 10 -17.87 -12.06 -15.87
N LEU A 11 -18.21 -11.10 -15.01
CA LEU A 11 -17.71 -9.73 -15.13
C LEU A 11 -16.18 -9.67 -14.91
N GLY A 12 -15.65 -10.39 -13.91
CA GLY A 12 -14.21 -10.47 -13.69
C GLY A 12 -13.47 -11.08 -14.89
N ARG A 13 -14.03 -12.13 -15.52
CA ARG A 13 -13.48 -12.70 -16.75
C ARG A 13 -13.51 -11.72 -17.92
N LEU A 14 -14.60 -10.97 -18.07
CA LEU A 14 -14.73 -9.93 -19.10
C LEU A 14 -13.68 -8.82 -18.90
N LEU A 15 -13.43 -8.44 -17.66
CA LEU A 15 -12.49 -7.38 -17.31
C LEU A 15 -11.04 -7.86 -17.21
N TYR A 16 -10.74 -9.16 -17.32
CA TYR A 16 -9.41 -9.73 -17.11
C TYR A 16 -8.26 -8.97 -17.80
N ARG A 17 -8.49 -8.40 -19.00
CA ARG A 17 -7.47 -7.64 -19.75
C ARG A 17 -7.26 -6.19 -19.24
N ARG A 18 -8.11 -5.69 -18.35
CA ARG A 18 -8.04 -4.36 -17.73
C ARG A 18 -7.19 -4.45 -16.45
N ARG A 19 -5.90 -4.67 -16.61
CA ARG A 19 -4.93 -4.86 -15.51
C ARG A 19 -3.52 -4.51 -15.97
N GLY A 20 -2.55 -4.56 -15.07
CA GLY A 20 -1.15 -4.34 -15.40
C GLY A 20 -0.81 -2.87 -15.59
N TYR A 21 -1.38 -1.99 -14.76
CA TYR A 21 -1.05 -0.57 -14.69
C TYR A 21 0.30 -0.34 -13.98
N ASP A 22 1.31 -1.15 -14.31
CA ASP A 22 2.63 -1.15 -13.68
C ASP A 22 3.33 0.21 -13.82
N ALA A 23 3.11 0.91 -14.93
CA ALA A 23 3.65 2.24 -15.18
C ALA A 23 3.13 3.30 -14.19
N ASP A 24 1.99 3.04 -13.55
CA ASP A 24 1.39 3.94 -12.55
C ASP A 24 1.93 3.69 -11.14
N LEU A 25 2.66 2.60 -10.87
CA LEU A 25 3.20 2.30 -9.53
C LEU A 25 4.04 3.48 -8.99
N LEU A 26 3.99 3.72 -7.67
CA LEU A 26 4.78 4.75 -6.98
C LEU A 26 6.25 4.66 -7.38
N ILE A 27 6.82 3.46 -7.39
CA ILE A 27 8.22 3.19 -7.72
C ILE A 27 8.59 3.43 -9.20
N LYS A 28 7.61 3.70 -10.07
CA LYS A 28 7.82 4.09 -11.47
C LYS A 28 7.73 5.60 -11.70
N SER A 29 7.39 6.37 -10.68
CA SER A 29 7.33 7.83 -10.75
C SER A 29 8.71 8.49 -10.77
N ALA A 30 8.76 9.76 -11.19
CA ALA A 30 10.00 10.53 -11.36
C ALA A 30 10.94 10.56 -10.13
N PRO A 31 10.46 10.66 -8.87
CA PRO A 31 11.33 10.64 -7.68
C PRO A 31 12.25 9.43 -7.56
N PHE A 32 11.91 8.29 -8.19
CA PHE A 32 12.70 7.06 -8.16
C PHE A 32 13.72 6.95 -9.31
N ALA A 33 13.80 7.95 -10.19
CA ALA A 33 14.67 7.91 -11.37
C ALA A 33 16.16 7.72 -11.04
N LYS A 34 16.61 8.25 -9.89
CA LYS A 34 17.99 8.15 -9.38
C LYS A 34 18.23 6.89 -8.54
N THR A 35 17.17 6.32 -7.95
CA THR A 35 17.20 5.17 -7.04
C THR A 35 16.39 4.04 -7.66
N ARG A 36 16.87 3.46 -8.77
CA ARG A 36 16.05 2.50 -9.55
C ARG A 36 15.90 1.12 -8.92
N ASN A 37 16.78 0.74 -8.01
CA ASN A 37 16.80 -0.58 -7.40
C ASN A 37 16.41 -0.49 -5.92
N PRO A 38 15.61 -1.44 -5.42
CA PRO A 38 15.33 -1.52 -4.00
C PRO A 38 16.58 -1.91 -3.22
N THR A 39 16.88 -1.18 -2.16
CA THR A 39 18.04 -1.41 -1.28
C THR A 39 17.62 -1.81 0.13
N ILE A 40 16.40 -1.48 0.55
CA ILE A 40 15.88 -1.87 1.86
C ILE A 40 15.25 -3.28 1.76
N PRO A 41 15.76 -4.29 2.47
CA PRO A 41 15.11 -5.59 2.51
C PRO A 41 13.81 -5.50 3.33
N LEU A 42 12.68 -5.81 2.70
CA LEU A 42 11.38 -5.96 3.35
C LEU A 42 11.00 -7.43 3.44
N THR A 43 10.61 -7.86 4.63
CA THR A 43 10.19 -9.24 4.90
C THR A 43 8.86 -9.27 5.61
N SER A 44 8.08 -10.34 5.40
CA SER A 44 6.85 -10.59 6.14
C SER A 44 7.01 -11.87 6.97
N PRO A 45 7.02 -11.81 8.31
CA PRO A 45 7.10 -13.01 9.14
C PRO A 45 5.83 -13.87 9.07
N ASP A 46 4.69 -13.27 8.73
CA ASP A 46 3.40 -13.92 8.70
C ASP A 46 2.99 -14.43 7.31
N CYS A 47 3.51 -13.83 6.22
CA CYS A 47 3.25 -14.28 4.84
C CYS A 47 4.45 -14.91 4.15
N GLY A 48 5.65 -14.79 4.71
CA GLY A 48 6.90 -15.30 4.12
C GLY A 48 7.60 -14.35 3.15
N ALA A 49 8.36 -14.92 2.22
CA ALA A 49 9.15 -14.16 1.26
C ALA A 49 8.28 -13.38 0.25
N SER A 50 8.87 -12.35 -0.36
CA SER A 50 8.23 -11.62 -1.47
C SER A 50 7.86 -12.58 -2.60
N GLY A 51 6.70 -12.37 -3.22
CA GLY A 51 6.04 -13.33 -4.12
C GLY A 51 5.06 -14.26 -3.41
N ALA A 52 4.80 -14.06 -2.12
CA ALA A 52 3.84 -14.85 -1.35
C ALA A 52 2.42 -14.83 -1.96
N LYS A 53 1.67 -15.90 -1.71
CA LYS A 53 0.22 -15.95 -1.93
C LYS A 53 -0.47 -15.65 -0.61
N LEU A 54 -1.16 -14.54 -0.53
CA LEU A 54 -1.91 -14.16 0.67
C LEU A 54 -3.06 -15.15 0.90
N SER A 55 -3.30 -15.48 2.17
CA SER A 55 -4.50 -16.20 2.59
C SER A 55 -5.71 -15.27 2.67
N ASP A 56 -6.90 -15.83 2.85
CA ASP A 56 -8.14 -15.05 3.00
C ASP A 56 -8.12 -14.11 4.22
N GLU A 57 -7.27 -14.37 5.21
CA GLU A 57 -7.08 -13.52 6.38
C GLU A 57 -6.68 -12.08 6.02
N TYR A 58 -5.93 -11.89 4.93
CA TYR A 58 -5.48 -10.58 4.44
C TYR A 58 -6.40 -9.97 3.38
N SER A 59 -7.55 -10.61 3.15
CA SER A 59 -8.53 -10.23 2.14
C SER A 59 -9.83 -9.73 2.78
N ALA A 60 -10.69 -9.13 1.97
CA ALA A 60 -12.04 -8.74 2.38
C ALA A 60 -12.97 -9.94 2.66
N PHE A 61 -12.51 -11.18 2.44
CA PHE A 61 -13.24 -12.40 2.78
C PHE A 61 -12.86 -12.96 4.16
N GLY A 62 -11.80 -12.43 4.79
CA GLY A 62 -11.38 -12.75 6.15
C GLY A 62 -11.24 -11.49 7.01
N ALA A 63 -10.23 -11.45 7.87
CA ALA A 63 -10.00 -10.33 8.79
C ALA A 63 -9.65 -9.02 8.07
N GLY A 64 -9.13 -9.10 6.84
CA GLY A 64 -8.77 -7.94 6.03
C GLY A 64 -7.60 -7.12 6.60
N ARG A 65 -6.72 -7.77 7.36
CA ARG A 65 -5.57 -7.09 7.96
C ARG A 65 -4.44 -6.90 6.94
N ILE A 66 -3.60 -5.90 7.18
CA ILE A 66 -2.33 -5.76 6.46
C ILE A 66 -1.36 -6.89 6.88
N PRO A 67 -0.53 -7.44 5.97
CA PRO A 67 0.63 -8.23 6.36
C PRO A 67 1.54 -7.47 7.31
N THR A 68 2.10 -8.15 8.30
CA THR A 68 3.19 -7.54 9.06
C THR A 68 4.41 -7.47 8.17
N LEU A 69 5.05 -6.30 8.09
CA LEU A 69 6.29 -6.13 7.34
C LEU A 69 7.37 -5.59 8.26
N LYS A 70 8.58 -6.11 8.08
CA LYS A 70 9.77 -5.73 8.84
C LYS A 70 10.90 -5.31 7.91
N TRP A 71 11.67 -4.34 8.37
CA TRP A 71 12.84 -3.80 7.69
C TRP A 71 13.94 -3.45 8.70
N PRO A 72 15.22 -3.38 8.29
CA PRO A 72 16.31 -3.03 9.17
C PRO A 72 16.22 -1.57 9.65
N ALA A 73 17.04 -1.22 10.66
CA ALA A 73 17.16 0.17 11.09
C ALA A 73 17.62 1.06 9.93
N ALA A 74 17.10 2.28 9.90
CA ALA A 74 17.40 3.24 8.85
C ALA A 74 18.87 3.68 8.87
N SER A 75 19.37 4.13 7.71
CA SER A 75 20.61 4.90 7.66
C SER A 75 20.50 6.19 8.50
N PRO A 76 21.61 6.73 9.06
CA PRO A 76 21.57 7.95 9.87
C PRO A 76 20.98 9.19 9.16
N ASN A 77 21.05 9.20 7.83
CA ASN A 77 20.54 10.27 6.97
C ASN A 77 19.02 10.25 6.81
N THR A 78 18.38 9.10 7.08
CA THR A 78 16.92 8.98 7.03
C THR A 78 16.28 9.80 8.14
N LYS A 79 15.32 10.65 7.77
CA LYS A 79 14.53 11.47 8.71
C LYS A 79 13.17 10.88 9.01
N GLU A 80 12.56 10.26 8.02
CA GLU A 80 11.30 9.53 8.16
C GLU A 80 11.13 8.48 7.05
N TYR A 81 10.18 7.58 7.26
CA TYR A 81 9.70 6.66 6.25
C TYR A 81 8.32 7.08 5.71
N LEU A 82 8.08 6.72 4.46
CA LEU A 82 6.78 6.64 3.80
C LEU A 82 6.50 5.17 3.51
N PHE A 83 5.26 4.73 3.72
CA PHE A 83 4.79 3.41 3.33
C PHE A 83 3.57 3.52 2.42
N LEU A 84 3.54 2.76 1.34
CA LEU A 84 2.42 2.71 0.39
C LEU A 84 2.12 1.28 -0.02
N ALA A 85 0.84 0.92 0.00
CA ALA A 85 0.33 -0.35 -0.53
C ALA A 85 -0.54 -0.09 -1.75
N GLU A 86 -0.29 -0.76 -2.88
CA GLU A 86 -1.04 -0.57 -4.12
C GLU A 86 -1.18 -1.84 -4.98
N ASP A 87 -2.18 -1.83 -5.86
CA ASP A 87 -2.58 -2.95 -6.74
C ASP A 87 -2.70 -2.45 -8.20
N PRO A 88 -1.71 -2.73 -9.07
CA PRO A 88 -1.75 -2.35 -10.48
C PRO A 88 -2.67 -3.25 -11.32
N ASP A 89 -3.24 -4.31 -10.75
CA ASP A 89 -4.09 -5.24 -11.46
C ASP A 89 -5.58 -4.94 -11.28
N ALA A 90 -5.94 -3.97 -10.43
CA ALA A 90 -7.31 -3.52 -10.26
C ALA A 90 -7.86 -2.92 -11.57
N PRO A 91 -9.07 -3.32 -12.04
CA PRO A 91 -9.65 -2.83 -13.29
C PRO A 91 -10.24 -1.42 -13.19
N LEU A 92 -9.41 -0.45 -12.74
CA LEU A 92 -9.78 0.95 -12.50
C LEU A 92 -9.12 1.93 -13.49
N GLY A 93 -8.23 1.45 -14.37
CA GLY A 93 -7.48 2.29 -15.31
C GLY A 93 -6.17 2.87 -14.75
N HIS A 94 -5.86 2.61 -13.48
CA HIS A 94 -4.66 3.06 -12.76
C HIS A 94 -4.41 2.10 -11.58
N SER A 95 -3.25 2.24 -10.92
CA SER A 95 -2.90 1.44 -9.74
C SER A 95 -3.80 1.83 -8.56
N ASN A 96 -4.51 0.85 -7.99
CA ASN A 96 -5.39 1.10 -6.86
C ASN A 96 -4.58 1.25 -5.57
N VAL A 97 -4.67 2.39 -4.90
CA VAL A 97 -4.06 2.60 -3.59
C VAL A 97 -4.87 1.87 -2.51
N HIS A 98 -4.21 0.99 -1.77
CA HIS A 98 -4.78 0.26 -0.63
C HIS A 98 -4.50 0.96 0.71
N GLY A 99 -3.36 1.63 0.84
CA GLY A 99 -3.00 2.40 2.04
C GLY A 99 -1.78 3.29 1.80
N ILE A 100 -1.73 4.42 2.50
CA ILE A 100 -0.60 5.37 2.49
C ILE A 100 -0.37 5.77 3.95
N TYR A 101 0.87 5.70 4.42
CA TYR A 101 1.26 6.13 5.75
C TYR A 101 2.52 6.97 5.68
N THR A 102 2.45 8.19 6.20
CA THR A 102 3.57 9.15 6.26
C THR A 102 3.93 9.48 7.70
N SER A 103 5.03 10.22 7.88
CA SER A 103 5.54 10.58 9.20
C SER A 103 5.89 9.36 10.06
N ILE A 104 6.26 8.25 9.42
CA ILE A 104 6.75 7.06 10.11
C ILE A 104 8.16 7.40 10.61
N PRO A 105 8.45 7.30 11.92
CA PRO A 105 9.75 7.69 12.44
C PRO A 105 10.84 6.76 11.91
N ARG A 106 12.06 7.29 11.72
CA ARG A 106 13.22 6.50 11.25
C ARG A 106 13.55 5.28 12.14
N THR A 107 13.09 5.31 13.40
CA THR A 107 13.29 4.24 14.39
C THR A 107 12.30 3.10 14.23
N ALA A 108 11.23 3.28 13.46
CA ALA A 108 10.32 2.20 13.12
C ALA A 108 11.05 1.16 12.27
N THR A 109 10.85 -0.12 12.60
CA THR A 109 11.42 -1.28 11.91
C THR A 109 10.34 -2.26 11.47
N SER A 110 9.07 -1.88 11.63
CA SER A 110 7.92 -2.67 11.22
C SER A 110 6.66 -1.85 11.03
N ILE A 111 5.73 -2.41 10.27
CA ILE A 111 4.30 -2.05 10.24
C ILE A 111 3.50 -3.32 10.48
N SER A 112 2.48 -3.21 11.32
CA SER A 112 1.59 -4.29 11.71
C SER A 112 0.13 -3.82 11.78
N PRO A 113 -0.84 -4.73 11.86
CA PRO A 113 -2.24 -4.36 12.06
C PRO A 113 -2.48 -3.48 13.29
N ALA A 114 -1.73 -3.72 14.38
CA ALA A 114 -1.86 -2.97 15.63
C ALA A 114 -1.49 -1.48 15.46
N ASP A 115 -0.50 -1.18 14.62
CA ASP A 115 -0.06 0.20 14.33
C ASP A 115 -1.15 1.01 13.62
N LEU A 116 -2.04 0.33 12.91
CA LEU A 116 -3.09 0.88 12.06
C LEU A 116 -4.47 0.87 12.71
N GLU A 117 -4.57 0.42 13.97
CA GLU A 117 -5.81 0.50 14.76
C GLU A 117 -6.27 1.95 14.87
N VAL A 118 -7.51 2.24 14.47
CA VAL A 118 -8.10 3.58 14.61
C VAL A 118 -8.42 3.83 16.07
N VAL A 119 -7.80 4.86 16.64
CA VAL A 119 -8.04 5.28 18.04
C VAL A 119 -8.95 6.50 18.14
N LYS A 120 -9.03 7.30 17.06
CA LYS A 120 -9.91 8.47 16.98
C LYS A 120 -10.28 8.76 15.52
N VAL A 121 -11.49 9.26 15.32
CA VAL A 121 -11.92 9.88 14.06
C VAL A 121 -12.21 11.34 14.35
N GLU A 122 -11.52 12.24 13.65
CA GLU A 122 -11.70 13.69 13.78
C GLU A 122 -13.03 14.14 13.14
N GLU A 123 -13.47 15.36 13.46
CA GLU A 123 -14.72 15.94 12.92
C GLU A 123 -14.72 16.04 11.38
N ASP A 124 -13.54 16.24 10.78
CA ASP A 124 -13.37 16.27 9.32
C ASP A 124 -13.25 14.87 8.69
N GLY A 125 -13.44 13.80 9.48
CA GLY A 125 -13.39 12.41 9.04
C GLY A 125 -11.97 11.81 8.97
N THR A 126 -10.94 12.59 9.30
CA THR A 126 -9.55 12.12 9.39
C THR A 126 -9.42 11.03 10.44
N LYS A 127 -8.71 9.94 10.10
CA LYS A 127 -8.52 8.80 11.01
C LYS A 127 -7.15 8.90 11.68
N VAL A 128 -7.15 8.89 13.00
CA VAL A 128 -5.95 8.82 13.82
C VAL A 128 -5.73 7.36 14.18
N VAL A 129 -4.57 6.83 13.79
CA VAL A 129 -4.16 5.47 14.11
C VAL A 129 -3.27 5.44 15.35
N LYS A 130 -3.23 4.29 16.03
CA LYS A 130 -2.50 4.09 17.28
C LYS A 130 -1.02 4.45 17.21
N SER A 131 -0.38 4.21 16.07
CA SER A 131 1.02 4.59 15.81
C SER A 131 1.26 6.10 15.72
N GLY A 132 0.20 6.90 15.58
CA GLY A 132 0.28 8.34 15.33
C GLY A 132 0.71 8.71 13.90
N TRP A 133 0.89 7.72 13.01
CA TRP A 133 1.25 7.98 11.61
C TRP A 133 0.10 8.65 10.87
N ARG A 134 0.44 9.47 9.87
CA ARG A 134 -0.56 10.15 9.06
C ARG A 134 -1.09 9.21 7.98
N VAL A 135 -2.40 9.02 7.94
CA VAL A 135 -3.10 8.17 6.95
C VAL A 135 -3.43 8.99 5.70
N GLY A 136 -3.01 8.50 4.54
CA GLY A 136 -3.32 9.10 3.24
C GLY A 136 -4.61 8.60 2.61
N LYS A 137 -4.97 9.21 1.48
CA LYS A 137 -6.21 8.96 0.75
C LYS A 137 -6.14 7.62 0.02
N ASN A 138 -7.21 6.84 0.16
CA ASN A 138 -7.57 5.77 -0.77
C ASN A 138 -9.03 5.92 -1.19
N ARG A 139 -9.46 5.14 -2.18
CA ARG A 139 -10.81 5.23 -2.76
C ARG A 139 -11.96 4.94 -1.78
N ARG A 140 -11.68 4.41 -0.58
CA ARG A 140 -12.69 4.09 0.45
C ARG A 140 -12.61 4.99 1.68
N ASN A 141 -11.70 5.97 1.71
CA ASN A 141 -11.39 6.75 2.91
C ASN A 141 -11.10 5.85 4.14
N ALA A 142 -10.59 4.64 3.92
CA ALA A 142 -10.28 3.69 4.98
C ALA A 142 -8.81 3.83 5.41
N VAL A 143 -8.41 3.28 6.56
CA VAL A 143 -6.98 3.19 6.90
C VAL A 143 -6.25 2.24 5.95
N TYR A 144 -6.89 1.12 5.64
CA TYR A 144 -6.40 0.11 4.70
C TYR A 144 -7.59 -0.49 3.95
N ILE A 145 -7.44 -0.73 2.66
CA ILE A 145 -8.40 -1.50 1.86
C ILE A 145 -7.86 -2.93 1.77
N PRO A 146 -8.59 -3.96 2.23
CA PRO A 146 -8.15 -5.35 2.07
C PRO A 146 -8.15 -5.81 0.61
N ALA A 147 -7.37 -6.85 0.30
CA ALA A 147 -7.40 -7.50 -1.01
C ALA A 147 -8.82 -8.00 -1.34
N ARG A 148 -9.36 -7.60 -2.49
CA ARG A 148 -10.68 -8.06 -2.98
C ARG A 148 -10.74 -7.95 -4.50
N PRO A 149 -9.90 -8.73 -5.23
CA PRO A 149 -10.01 -8.81 -6.67
C PRO A 149 -11.40 -9.36 -7.03
N PRO A 150 -12.02 -8.94 -8.15
CA PRO A 150 -13.26 -9.55 -8.61
C PRO A 150 -13.05 -11.05 -8.85
N ARG A 151 -14.04 -11.87 -8.50
CA ARG A 151 -14.00 -13.32 -8.82
C ARG A 151 -13.76 -13.49 -10.31
N GLY A 152 -12.90 -14.42 -10.70
CA GLY A 152 -12.60 -14.70 -12.11
C GLY A 152 -11.69 -13.69 -12.83
N HIS A 153 -11.28 -12.59 -12.18
CA HIS A 153 -10.30 -11.62 -12.74
C HIS A 153 -8.84 -12.13 -12.70
N GLY A 154 -8.62 -13.29 -12.08
CA GLY A 154 -7.30 -13.86 -11.85
C GLY A 154 -6.61 -13.28 -10.61
N PRO A 155 -5.37 -13.72 -10.32
CA PRO A 155 -4.61 -13.19 -9.20
C PRO A 155 -4.25 -11.73 -9.42
N HIS A 156 -4.41 -10.89 -8.41
CA HIS A 156 -3.89 -9.51 -8.38
C HIS A 156 -2.57 -9.48 -7.62
N ARG A 157 -1.67 -8.57 -8.02
CA ARG A 157 -0.44 -8.26 -7.31
C ARG A 157 -0.66 -7.08 -6.37
N TYR A 158 -0.12 -7.18 -5.17
CA TYR A 158 -0.14 -6.15 -4.14
C TYR A 158 1.31 -5.78 -3.82
N TYR A 159 1.68 -4.53 -4.10
CA TYR A 159 3.00 -3.99 -3.83
C TYR A 159 2.97 -3.20 -2.54
N PHE A 160 3.82 -3.56 -1.59
CA PHE A 160 4.02 -2.87 -0.33
C PHE A 160 5.40 -2.23 -0.36
N VAL A 161 5.42 -0.92 -0.48
CA VAL A 161 6.62 -0.11 -0.71
C VAL A 161 6.94 0.67 0.55
N LEU A 162 8.17 0.58 1.02
CA LEU A 162 8.73 1.44 2.05
C LEU A 162 9.77 2.36 1.41
N VAL A 163 9.70 3.65 1.71
CA VAL A 163 10.61 4.67 1.18
C VAL A 163 11.26 5.39 2.35
N ALA A 164 12.58 5.41 2.40
CA ALA A 164 13.36 6.22 3.33
C ALA A 164 13.60 7.61 2.72
N LEU A 165 13.22 8.65 3.46
CA LEU A 165 13.33 10.03 3.02
C LEU A 165 14.43 10.76 3.80
N ARG A 166 15.25 11.55 3.09
CA ARG A 166 16.28 12.44 3.69
C ARG A 166 15.71 13.65 4.40
N GLU A 167 14.44 13.94 4.17
CA GLU A 167 13.71 15.09 4.70
C GLU A 167 12.31 14.66 5.12
N LYS A 168 11.72 15.37 6.08
CA LYS A 168 10.35 15.11 6.51
C LYS A 168 9.35 15.74 5.54
N LEU A 169 8.23 15.08 5.29
CA LEU A 169 7.10 15.62 4.56
C LEU A 169 6.33 16.56 5.49
N GLY A 170 6.50 17.86 5.26
CA GLY A 170 5.93 18.91 6.12
C GLY A 170 4.40 19.02 6.01
N HIS A 171 3.78 19.61 7.03
CA HIS A 171 2.33 19.90 7.04
C HIS A 171 1.90 20.91 5.97
N GLY A 172 2.82 21.70 5.41
CA GLY A 172 2.54 22.63 4.31
C GLY A 172 2.65 22.01 2.91
N GLU A 173 3.25 20.83 2.77
CA GLU A 173 3.47 20.17 1.48
C GLU A 173 2.33 19.22 1.11
N LEU A 174 1.58 18.75 2.11
CA LEU A 174 0.56 17.71 1.97
C LEU A 174 -0.75 18.15 2.62
N SER A 175 -1.87 17.90 1.95
CA SER A 175 -3.19 17.97 2.57
C SER A 175 -3.27 17.06 3.81
N LYS A 176 -4.27 17.26 4.68
CA LYS A 176 -4.42 16.46 5.91
C LYS A 176 -4.44 14.95 5.65
N VAL A 177 -5.12 14.53 4.57
CA VAL A 177 -5.25 13.15 4.09
C VAL A 177 -4.65 13.07 2.68
N PRO A 178 -3.31 12.95 2.57
CA PRO A 178 -2.60 13.14 1.29
C PRO A 178 -2.94 12.09 0.24
N THR A 179 -3.10 12.51 -1.02
CA THR A 179 -3.22 11.58 -2.16
C THR A 179 -1.86 11.06 -2.62
N LYS A 180 -1.86 9.99 -3.43
CA LYS A 180 -0.63 9.46 -4.02
C LYS A 180 0.07 10.51 -4.90
N GLU A 181 -0.69 11.35 -5.60
CA GLU A 181 -0.17 12.41 -6.45
C GLU A 181 0.53 13.49 -5.61
N GLU A 182 -0.08 13.92 -4.49
CA GLU A 182 0.57 14.84 -3.54
C GLU A 182 1.86 14.24 -2.99
N ILE A 183 1.84 12.94 -2.63
CA ILE A 183 3.03 12.22 -2.16
C ILE A 183 4.13 12.22 -3.22
N VAL A 184 3.82 11.90 -4.48
CA VAL A 184 4.80 11.88 -5.58
C VAL A 184 5.46 13.25 -5.75
N GLY A 185 4.69 14.34 -5.69
CA GLY A 185 5.24 15.69 -5.73
C GLY A 185 6.12 16.01 -4.52
N ALA A 186 5.67 15.64 -3.31
CA ALA A 186 6.35 15.99 -2.08
C ALA A 186 7.66 15.21 -1.83
N ILE A 187 7.79 14.00 -2.38
CA ILE A 187 9.02 13.17 -2.24
C ILE A 187 10.07 13.44 -3.33
N ASP A 188 9.80 14.31 -4.30
CA ASP A 188 10.75 14.60 -5.37
C ASP A 188 12.07 15.14 -4.80
N GLY A 189 13.18 14.56 -5.22
CA GLY A 189 14.51 14.83 -4.65
C GLY A 189 14.76 14.34 -3.22
N LYS A 190 13.76 13.78 -2.52
CA LYS A 190 13.87 13.37 -1.10
C LYS A 190 14.12 11.87 -0.89
N VAL A 191 13.91 11.04 -1.90
CA VAL A 191 14.14 9.59 -1.83
C VAL A 191 15.64 9.29 -1.65
N GLU A 192 16.00 8.52 -0.62
CA GLU A 192 17.35 7.99 -0.41
C GLU A 192 17.42 6.51 -0.76
N GLU A 193 16.56 5.74 -0.11
CA GLU A 193 16.50 4.29 -0.21
C GLU A 193 15.04 3.86 -0.25
N TRP A 194 14.77 2.70 -0.81
CA TRP A 194 13.44 2.12 -0.76
C TRP A 194 13.52 0.62 -0.83
N GLY A 195 12.43 -0.03 -0.45
CA GLY A 195 12.26 -1.46 -0.56
C GLY A 195 10.84 -1.80 -0.93
N VAL A 196 10.66 -3.01 -1.43
CA VAL A 196 9.35 -3.51 -1.85
C VAL A 196 9.19 -4.96 -1.47
N TRP A 197 8.04 -5.28 -0.90
CA TRP A 197 7.55 -6.65 -0.74
C TRP A 197 6.27 -6.78 -1.54
N ALA A 198 6.20 -7.78 -2.42
CA ALA A 198 5.05 -8.02 -3.27
C ALA A 198 4.37 -9.32 -2.86
N ALA A 199 3.05 -9.37 -2.98
CA ALA A 199 2.29 -10.60 -2.82
C ALA A 199 1.16 -10.69 -3.83
N THR A 200 0.55 -11.85 -3.92
CA THR A 200 -0.61 -12.08 -4.78
C THR A 200 -1.80 -12.57 -3.99
N TYR A 201 -2.99 -12.19 -4.44
CA TYR A 201 -4.24 -12.74 -3.92
C TYR A 201 -5.22 -12.93 -5.08
N GLU A 202 -5.99 -14.01 -5.04
CA GLU A 202 -7.02 -14.33 -6.03
C GLU A 202 -8.30 -14.73 -5.32
N SER A 203 -9.42 -14.15 -5.73
CA SER A 203 -10.73 -14.56 -5.25
C SER A 203 -11.19 -15.83 -5.98
N LYS A 204 -11.27 -16.92 -5.23
CA LYS A 204 -11.85 -18.19 -5.69
C LYS A 204 -13.36 -18.07 -5.86
N LEU A 205 -13.95 -18.95 -6.68
CA LEU A 205 -15.41 -19.01 -6.95
C LEU A 205 -16.24 -19.32 -5.69
#